data_AF-A0AAD8Y3H8-F1
#
_entry.id   AF-A0AAD8Y3H8-F1
#
_cell.length_a   1.000
_cell.length_b   1.000
_cell.length_c   1.000
_cell.angle_alpha   90.00
_cell.angle_beta   90.00
_cell.angle_gamma   90.00
#
_symmetry.space_group_name_H-M   'P 1'
#
loop_
_entity.id
_entity.type
_entity.pdbx_description
1 polymer ?
#
loop_
_entity_poly.entity_id
_entity_poly.type
_entity_poly.pdbx_seq_one_letter_code
_entity_poly.pdbx_strand_id
1 'polypeptide(L)'
;MGYDEHSWNNLKATRRRSTYLLYLSHLCFVLGSIFYLQLSMVSIRWDQYTRDHRVPQSVLDEDDDDTWEEWSYENNHSDILEVREYYWVQYERNNVLGAFSYAAMGFIEMCSNRNGYTLHNLLMPLGGLLGMINALQYDGSAMQYGSAVSLTFYLLSCTRLDFFFVGSALECIVSYAYLAGFDGAWLLYLDSIACLLWLYCAVVGVASEFGFSFEQFLRKERAISTPCSPLSCAQQKTDRYRH
;
A
#
# COMPACT_ATOMS: atom_id res chain seq x y z
N MET A 1 44.17 -18.33 3.28
CA MET A 1 42.89 -18.79 2.70
C MET A 1 42.36 -17.65 1.85
N GLY A 2 42.70 -17.62 0.56
CA GLY A 2 42.15 -16.65 -0.38
C GLY A 2 40.87 -17.23 -0.97
N TYR A 3 39.76 -16.50 -0.91
CA TYR A 3 38.60 -16.83 -1.72
C TYR A 3 39.03 -16.78 -3.19
N ASP A 4 38.68 -17.80 -3.98
CA ASP A 4 38.95 -17.75 -5.41
C ASP A 4 38.17 -16.59 -6.05
N GLU A 5 38.70 -16.04 -7.12
CA GLU A 5 38.13 -14.88 -7.81
C GLU A 5 36.70 -15.13 -8.31
N HIS A 6 36.38 -16.39 -8.61
CA HIS A 6 35.06 -16.86 -9.01
C HIS A 6 34.04 -16.78 -7.86
N SER A 7 34.43 -17.14 -6.64
CA SER A 7 33.64 -17.08 -5.42
C SER A 7 33.37 -15.64 -5.01
N TRP A 8 34.35 -14.76 -5.20
CA TRP A 8 34.20 -13.32 -4.97
C TRP A 8 33.25 -12.66 -6.00
N ASN A 9 33.36 -13.04 -7.27
CA ASN A 9 32.46 -12.57 -8.32
C ASN A 9 31.03 -13.07 -8.12
N ASN A 10 30.85 -14.32 -7.69
CA ASN A 10 29.55 -14.87 -7.32
C ASN A 10 28.94 -14.14 -6.13
N LEU A 11 29.71 -13.86 -5.07
CA LEU A 11 29.25 -13.06 -3.92
C LEU A 11 28.81 -11.65 -4.35
N LYS A 12 29.57 -10.98 -5.21
CA LYS A 12 29.20 -9.66 -5.75
C LYS A 12 27.97 -9.71 -6.64
N ALA A 13 27.80 -10.75 -7.44
CA ALA A 13 26.64 -10.94 -8.31
C ALA A 13 25.37 -11.22 -7.48
N THR A 14 25.45 -12.10 -6.48
CA THR A 14 24.35 -12.38 -5.54
C THR A 14 23.94 -11.13 -4.76
N ARG A 15 24.93 -10.35 -4.29
CA ARG A 15 24.66 -9.08 -3.59
C ARG A 15 23.94 -8.08 -4.49
N ARG A 16 24.41 -7.88 -5.73
CA ARG A 16 23.77 -6.98 -6.70
C ARG A 16 22.35 -7.44 -7.05
N ARG A 17 22.15 -8.74 -7.28
CA ARG A 17 20.82 -9.32 -7.55
C ARG A 17 19.85 -9.08 -6.39
N SER A 18 20.29 -9.29 -5.15
CA SER A 18 19.48 -9.02 -3.95
C SER A 18 19.09 -7.54 -3.84
N THR A 19 19.97 -6.60 -4.21
CA THR A 19 19.67 -5.17 -4.22
C THR A 19 18.63 -4.78 -5.29
N TYR A 20 18.73 -5.31 -6.52
CA TYR A 20 17.73 -5.01 -7.55
C TYR A 20 16.35 -5.57 -7.21
N LEU A 21 16.29 -6.79 -6.67
CA LEU A 21 15.03 -7.38 -6.20
C LEU A 21 14.42 -6.55 -5.06
N LEU A 22 15.25 -6.01 -4.16
CA LEU A 22 14.76 -5.12 -3.10
C LEU A 22 14.09 -3.86 -3.66
N TYR A 23 14.72 -3.19 -4.64
CA TYR A 23 14.13 -2.01 -5.26
C TYR A 23 12.83 -2.34 -6.01
N LEU A 24 12.80 -3.48 -6.69
CA LEU A 24 11.58 -3.93 -7.38
C LEU A 24 10.46 -4.23 -6.38
N SER A 25 10.75 -4.87 -5.24
CA SER A 25 9.78 -5.10 -4.17
C SER A 25 9.17 -3.78 -3.67
N HIS A 26 10.02 -2.79 -3.39
CA HIS A 26 9.55 -1.47 -2.96
C HIS A 26 8.72 -0.75 -4.02
N LEU A 27 9.10 -0.85 -5.30
CA LEU A 27 8.31 -0.29 -6.39
C LEU A 27 6.92 -0.93 -6.43
N CYS A 28 6.85 -2.26 -6.32
CA CYS A 28 5.59 -2.99 -6.22
C CYS A 28 4.76 -2.54 -5.01
N PHE A 29 5.40 -2.30 -3.85
CA PHE A 29 4.71 -1.78 -2.67
C PHE A 29 4.05 -0.43 -2.95
N VAL A 30 4.83 0.53 -3.47
CA VAL A 30 4.35 1.89 -3.78
C VAL A 30 3.22 1.84 -4.80
N LEU A 31 3.36 1.07 -5.87
CA LEU A 31 2.31 0.92 -6.88
C LEU A 31 1.04 0.32 -6.29
N GLY A 32 1.16 -0.74 -5.48
CA GLY A 32 0.01 -1.36 -4.80
C GLY A 32 -0.74 -0.36 -3.92
N SER A 33 -0.01 0.42 -3.12
CA SER A 33 -0.61 1.47 -2.26
C SER A 33 -1.29 2.57 -3.07
N ILE A 34 -0.71 3.00 -4.20
CA ILE A 34 -1.33 3.99 -5.09
C ILE A 34 -2.63 3.47 -5.67
N PHE A 35 -2.67 2.23 -6.15
CA PHE A 35 -3.88 1.66 -6.74
C PHE A 35 -5.01 1.48 -5.72
N TYR A 36 -4.73 1.02 -4.49
CA TYR A 36 -5.77 0.97 -3.46
C TYR A 36 -6.22 2.35 -3.00
N LEU A 37 -5.31 3.34 -2.91
CA LEU A 37 -5.73 4.72 -2.66
C LEU A 37 -6.65 5.25 -3.76
N GLN A 38 -6.34 4.94 -5.03
CA GLN A 38 -7.21 5.30 -6.16
C GLN A 38 -8.56 4.59 -6.08
N LEU A 39 -8.59 3.31 -5.71
CA LEU A 39 -9.82 2.55 -5.48
C LEU A 39 -10.68 3.23 -4.40
N SER A 40 -10.10 3.54 -3.25
CA SER A 40 -10.81 4.20 -2.14
C SER A 40 -11.38 5.56 -2.57
N MET A 41 -10.62 6.35 -3.33
CA MET A 41 -11.09 7.63 -3.89
C MET A 41 -12.23 7.47 -4.90
N VAL A 42 -12.21 6.42 -5.72
CA VAL A 42 -13.28 6.09 -6.66
C VAL A 42 -14.56 5.71 -5.90
N SER A 43 -14.45 4.89 -4.85
CA SER A 43 -15.59 4.53 -3.98
C SER A 43 -16.18 5.73 -3.23
N ILE A 44 -15.35 6.64 -2.73
CA ILE A 44 -15.83 7.90 -2.11
C ILE A 44 -16.59 8.75 -3.12
N ARG A 45 -16.08 8.89 -4.36
CA ARG A 45 -16.76 9.68 -5.40
C ARG A 45 -18.09 9.05 -5.80
N TRP A 46 -18.15 7.73 -5.88
CA TRP A 46 -19.39 7.02 -6.16
C TRP A 46 -20.42 7.21 -5.05
N ASP A 47 -20.04 7.07 -3.78
CA ASP A 47 -20.93 7.34 -2.63
C ASP A 47 -21.42 8.79 -2.60
N GLN A 48 -20.57 9.76 -2.97
CA GLN A 48 -21.00 11.15 -3.12
C GLN A 48 -22.00 11.32 -4.27
N TYR A 49 -21.72 10.72 -5.43
CA TYR A 49 -22.56 10.80 -6.62
C TYR A 49 -23.96 10.22 -6.37
N THR A 50 -24.04 9.03 -5.78
CA THR A 50 -25.33 8.37 -5.49
C THR A 50 -26.16 9.16 -4.46
N ARG A 51 -25.50 9.78 -3.47
CA ARG A 51 -26.18 10.67 -2.50
C ARG A 51 -26.70 11.95 -3.13
N ASP A 52 -25.91 12.59 -4.00
CA ASP A 52 -26.31 13.81 -4.69
C ASP A 52 -27.53 13.57 -5.59
N HIS A 53 -27.63 12.38 -6.18
CA HIS A 53 -28.76 11.92 -7.00
C HIS A 53 -29.87 11.24 -6.18
N ARG A 54 -29.73 11.18 -4.85
CA ARG A 54 -30.70 10.59 -3.91
C ARG A 54 -31.12 9.16 -4.28
N VAL A 55 -30.16 8.36 -4.74
CA VAL A 55 -30.38 6.94 -5.05
C VAL A 55 -30.82 6.23 -3.75
N PRO A 56 -31.99 5.55 -3.74
CA PRO A 56 -32.46 4.80 -2.59
C PRO A 56 -31.51 3.65 -2.25
N GLN A 57 -31.37 3.36 -0.95
CA GLN A 57 -30.52 2.26 -0.48
C GLN A 57 -30.95 0.90 -1.08
N SER A 58 -32.24 0.69 -1.34
CA SER A 58 -32.73 -0.55 -1.98
C SER A 58 -32.13 -0.79 -3.37
N VAL A 59 -31.88 0.27 -4.15
CA VAL A 59 -31.24 0.16 -5.47
C VAL A 59 -29.76 -0.17 -5.31
N LEU A 60 -29.10 0.41 -4.29
CA LEU A 60 -27.70 0.13 -3.97
C LEU A 60 -27.50 -1.27 -3.38
N ASP A 61 -28.49 -1.82 -2.69
CA ASP A 61 -28.44 -3.14 -2.06
C ASP A 61 -28.71 -4.28 -3.05
N GLU A 62 -29.65 -4.08 -3.98
CA GLU A 62 -29.94 -5.04 -5.05
C GLU A 62 -28.82 -5.07 -6.11
N ASP A 63 -28.36 -3.87 -6.51
CA ASP A 63 -27.22 -3.64 -7.42
C ASP A 63 -27.21 -4.49 -8.71
N ASP A 64 -28.39 -4.79 -9.26
CA ASP A 64 -28.55 -5.45 -10.55
C ASP A 64 -28.98 -4.47 -11.67
N ASP A 65 -28.74 -4.87 -12.91
CA ASP A 65 -28.97 -4.00 -14.07
C ASP A 65 -30.45 -3.63 -14.24
N ASP A 66 -31.38 -4.54 -13.93
CA ASP A 66 -32.82 -4.31 -14.10
C ASP A 66 -33.29 -3.22 -13.10
N THR A 67 -32.91 -3.34 -11.83
CA THR A 67 -33.26 -2.36 -10.79
C THR A 67 -32.66 -0.98 -11.06
N TRP A 68 -31.42 -0.92 -11.55
CA TRP A 68 -30.78 0.34 -11.92
C TRP A 68 -31.42 0.98 -13.16
N GLU A 69 -31.75 0.19 -14.18
CA GLU A 69 -32.45 0.66 -15.37
C GLU A 69 -33.84 1.22 -15.02
N GLU A 70 -34.64 0.48 -14.25
CA GLU A 70 -35.97 0.90 -13.80
C GLU A 70 -35.90 2.22 -13.02
N TRP A 71 -35.03 2.29 -12.00
CA TRP A 71 -34.88 3.51 -11.20
C TRP A 71 -34.44 4.71 -12.04
N SER A 72 -33.48 4.52 -12.94
CA SER A 72 -32.95 5.60 -13.78
C SER A 72 -34.01 6.15 -14.74
N TYR A 73 -34.88 5.28 -15.26
CA TYR A 73 -35.98 5.64 -16.14
C TYR A 73 -37.06 6.43 -15.38
N GLU A 74 -37.47 5.94 -14.20
CA GLU A 74 -38.49 6.60 -13.38
C GLU A 74 -38.06 7.99 -12.87
N ASN A 75 -36.76 8.16 -12.60
CA ASN A 75 -36.22 9.40 -12.04
C ASN A 75 -35.55 10.31 -13.08
N ASN A 76 -35.61 9.93 -14.37
CA ASN A 76 -35.06 10.70 -15.50
C ASN A 76 -33.54 10.99 -15.34
N HIS A 77 -32.79 9.96 -14.92
CA HIS A 77 -31.35 9.98 -14.66
C HIS A 77 -30.60 8.96 -15.52
N SER A 78 -30.82 8.97 -16.85
CA SER A 78 -30.21 7.98 -17.75
C SER A 78 -28.68 8.00 -17.78
N ASP A 79 -28.07 9.13 -17.43
CA ASP A 79 -26.62 9.30 -17.32
C ASP A 79 -25.99 8.50 -16.17
N ILE A 80 -26.77 8.14 -15.14
CA ILE A 80 -26.25 7.38 -14.00
C ILE A 80 -25.75 5.99 -14.39
N LEU A 81 -26.33 5.37 -15.43
CA LEU A 81 -25.94 4.04 -15.89
C LEU A 81 -24.53 4.04 -16.48
N GLU A 82 -24.20 5.05 -17.29
CA GLU A 82 -22.85 5.22 -17.83
C GLU A 82 -21.83 5.52 -16.72
N VAL A 83 -22.21 6.33 -15.73
CA VAL A 83 -21.35 6.63 -14.57
C VAL A 83 -21.14 5.39 -13.70
N ARG A 84 -22.17 4.55 -13.50
CA ARG A 84 -22.08 3.27 -12.77
C ARG A 84 -21.14 2.30 -13.47
N GLU A 85 -21.28 2.12 -14.78
CA GLU A 85 -20.40 1.26 -15.57
C GLU A 85 -18.95 1.75 -15.48
N TYR A 86 -18.73 3.06 -15.63
CA TYR A 86 -17.41 3.65 -15.49
C TYR A 86 -16.83 3.43 -14.09
N TYR A 87 -17.64 3.58 -13.03
CA TYR A 87 -17.24 3.29 -11.65
C TYR A 87 -16.73 1.84 -11.50
N TRP A 88 -17.51 0.86 -11.96
CA TRP A 88 -17.17 -0.55 -11.83
C TRP A 88 -15.89 -0.92 -12.58
N VAL A 89 -15.72 -0.40 -13.80
CA VAL A 89 -14.49 -0.59 -14.58
C VAL A 89 -13.26 -0.03 -13.85
N GLN A 90 -13.37 1.15 -13.24
CA GLN A 90 -12.25 1.74 -12.48
C GLN A 90 -11.98 0.96 -11.19
N TYR A 91 -13.04 0.54 -10.49
CA TYR A 91 -12.97 -0.23 -9.25
C TYR A 91 -12.26 -1.57 -9.49
N GLU A 92 -12.73 -2.37 -10.44
CA GLU A 92 -12.15 -3.67 -10.78
C GLU A 92 -10.68 -3.52 -11.19
N ARG A 93 -10.39 -2.58 -12.11
CA ARG A 93 -9.02 -2.36 -12.60
C ARG A 93 -8.06 -2.01 -11.47
N ASN A 94 -8.43 -1.06 -10.60
CA ASN A 94 -7.56 -0.64 -9.51
C ASN A 94 -7.40 -1.75 -8.46
N ASN A 95 -8.44 -2.53 -8.19
CA ASN A 95 -8.39 -3.66 -7.26
C ASN A 95 -7.42 -4.73 -7.77
N VAL A 96 -7.56 -5.15 -9.04
CA VAL A 96 -6.69 -6.16 -9.67
C VAL A 96 -5.24 -5.69 -9.71
N LEU A 97 -4.98 -4.44 -10.11
CA LEU A 97 -3.61 -3.90 -10.17
C LEU A 97 -2.98 -3.75 -8.79
N GLY A 98 -3.76 -3.33 -7.79
CA GLY A 98 -3.34 -3.26 -6.40
C GLY A 98 -2.94 -4.63 -5.87
N ALA A 99 -3.87 -5.59 -5.93
CA ALA A 99 -3.65 -6.96 -5.48
C ALA A 99 -2.48 -7.65 -6.21
N PHE A 100 -2.37 -7.48 -7.53
CA PHE A 100 -1.24 -7.98 -8.31
C PHE A 100 0.10 -7.40 -7.85
N SER A 101 0.15 -6.09 -7.58
CA SER A 101 1.37 -5.42 -7.13
C SER A 101 1.85 -5.97 -5.79
N TYR A 102 0.95 -6.19 -4.83
CA TYR A 102 1.29 -6.83 -3.55
C TYR A 102 1.66 -8.31 -3.69
N ALA A 103 1.00 -9.05 -4.59
CA ALA A 103 1.39 -10.43 -4.88
C ALA A 103 2.83 -10.48 -5.42
N ALA A 104 3.14 -9.65 -6.41
CA ALA A 104 4.46 -9.53 -7.00
C ALA A 104 5.51 -9.14 -5.97
N MET A 105 5.21 -8.16 -5.11
CA MET A 105 6.06 -7.77 -3.97
C MET A 105 6.42 -8.99 -3.12
N GLY A 106 5.42 -9.73 -2.65
CA GLY A 106 5.61 -10.93 -1.84
C GLY A 106 6.50 -11.99 -2.52
N PHE A 107 6.26 -12.26 -3.80
CA PHE A 107 7.09 -13.20 -4.57
C PHE A 107 8.54 -12.71 -4.73
N ILE A 108 8.75 -11.41 -4.95
CA ILE A 108 10.09 -10.82 -5.07
C ILE A 108 10.83 -10.94 -3.74
N GLU A 109 10.17 -10.68 -2.62
CA GLU A 109 10.76 -10.84 -1.28
C GLU A 109 11.13 -12.28 -0.98
N MET A 110 10.28 -13.24 -1.34
CA MET A 110 10.61 -14.67 -1.27
C MET A 110 11.86 -15.02 -2.10
N CYS A 111 11.97 -14.48 -3.32
CA CYS A 111 13.12 -14.70 -4.19
C CYS A 111 14.41 -13.99 -3.74
N SER A 112 14.30 -12.94 -2.93
CA SER A 112 15.44 -12.14 -2.46
C SER A 112 16.31 -12.88 -1.42
N ASN A 113 15.82 -13.98 -0.84
CA ASN A 113 16.55 -14.88 0.08
C ASN A 113 17.15 -14.20 1.33
N ARG A 114 16.81 -12.93 1.61
CA ARG A 114 17.38 -12.16 2.72
C ARG A 114 16.89 -12.63 4.10
N ASN A 115 15.66 -13.16 4.16
CA ASN A 115 14.99 -13.54 5.42
C ASN A 115 14.60 -15.03 5.50
N GLY A 116 14.97 -15.85 4.50
CA GLY A 116 14.50 -17.25 4.38
C GLY A 116 13.00 -17.38 4.08
N TYR A 117 12.53 -18.61 3.90
CA TYR A 117 11.10 -18.93 3.73
C TYR A 117 10.39 -18.86 5.09
N THR A 118 10.02 -17.66 5.52
CA THR A 118 9.16 -17.49 6.70
C THR A 118 7.70 -17.50 6.29
N LEU A 119 6.81 -17.95 7.18
CA LEU A 119 5.36 -17.95 6.94
C LEU A 119 4.86 -16.55 6.53
N HIS A 120 5.41 -15.49 7.12
CA HIS A 120 5.08 -14.10 6.80
C HIS A 120 5.32 -13.76 5.32
N ASN A 121 6.43 -14.23 4.75
CA ASN A 121 6.77 -14.01 3.34
C ASN A 121 5.85 -14.78 2.38
N LEU A 122 5.16 -15.83 2.86
CA LEU A 122 4.19 -16.61 2.07
C LEU A 122 2.78 -16.01 2.15
N LEU A 123 2.41 -15.39 3.27
CA LEU A 123 1.08 -14.82 3.46
C LEU A 123 0.81 -13.63 2.54
N MET A 124 1.80 -12.78 2.29
CA MET A 124 1.67 -11.63 1.40
C MET A 124 1.33 -11.99 -0.06
N PRO A 125 2.05 -12.91 -0.74
CA PRO A 125 1.67 -13.34 -2.08
C PRO A 125 0.34 -14.10 -2.10
N LEU A 126 0.01 -14.86 -1.05
CA LEU A 126 -1.31 -15.50 -0.93
C LEU A 126 -2.45 -14.49 -0.77
N GLY A 127 -2.25 -13.43 0.03
CA GLY A 127 -3.19 -12.32 0.16
C GLY A 127 -3.43 -11.65 -1.19
N GLY A 128 -2.36 -11.31 -1.92
CA GLY A 128 -2.46 -10.74 -3.26
C GLY A 128 -3.20 -11.63 -4.25
N LEU A 129 -2.88 -12.92 -4.30
CA LEU A 129 -3.59 -13.88 -5.18
C LEU A 129 -5.06 -14.03 -4.81
N LEU A 130 -5.38 -14.10 -3.51
CA LEU A 130 -6.75 -14.19 -3.04
C LEU A 130 -7.53 -12.92 -3.40
N GLY A 131 -6.94 -11.74 -3.18
CA GLY A 131 -7.50 -10.45 -3.60
C GLY A 131 -7.81 -10.40 -5.09
N MET A 132 -6.89 -10.88 -5.94
CA MET A 132 -7.13 -10.97 -7.39
C MET A 132 -8.28 -11.91 -7.75
N ILE A 133 -8.33 -13.11 -7.13
CA ILE A 133 -9.41 -14.07 -7.39
C ILE A 133 -10.76 -13.46 -7.02
N ASN A 134 -10.85 -12.77 -5.88
CA ASN A 134 -12.09 -12.15 -5.42
C ASN A 134 -12.50 -10.99 -6.31
N ALA A 135 -11.55 -10.17 -6.78
CA ALA A 135 -11.83 -9.07 -7.70
C ALA A 135 -12.42 -9.55 -9.03
N LEU A 136 -12.15 -10.80 -9.42
CA LEU A 136 -12.67 -11.44 -10.64
C LEU A 136 -13.97 -12.23 -10.41
N GLN A 137 -14.45 -12.34 -9.17
CA GLN A 137 -15.69 -13.03 -8.83
C GLN A 137 -16.86 -12.04 -8.75
N TYR A 138 -17.98 -12.39 -9.37
CA TYR A 138 -19.20 -11.58 -9.40
C TYR A 138 -20.16 -11.86 -8.22
N ASP A 139 -19.89 -12.86 -7.38
CA ASP A 139 -20.74 -13.16 -6.23
C ASP A 139 -20.36 -12.25 -5.05
N GLY A 140 -21.23 -11.26 -4.77
CA GLY A 140 -20.98 -10.22 -3.78
C GLY A 140 -20.65 -10.74 -2.38
N SER A 141 -21.23 -11.87 -1.97
CA SER A 141 -20.97 -12.45 -0.65
C SER A 141 -19.58 -13.08 -0.56
N ALA A 142 -19.24 -13.93 -1.53
CA ALA A 142 -17.93 -14.58 -1.61
C ALA A 142 -16.81 -13.55 -1.78
N MET A 143 -17.06 -12.49 -2.54
CA MET A 143 -16.12 -11.37 -2.74
C MET A 143 -15.80 -10.65 -1.42
N GLN A 144 -16.80 -10.35 -0.60
CA GLN A 144 -16.59 -9.67 0.69
C GLN A 144 -15.81 -10.54 1.68
N TYR A 145 -16.17 -11.82 1.82
CA TYR A 145 -15.44 -12.75 2.69
C TYR A 145 -14.00 -12.94 2.22
N GLY A 146 -13.81 -13.11 0.92
CA GLY A 146 -12.49 -13.26 0.33
C GLY A 146 -11.61 -12.02 0.57
N SER A 147 -12.15 -10.81 0.43
CA SER A 147 -11.44 -9.57 0.69
C SER A 147 -11.01 -9.47 2.17
N ALA A 148 -11.89 -9.81 3.11
CA ALA A 148 -11.55 -9.84 4.53
C ALA A 148 -10.40 -10.83 4.84
N VAL A 149 -10.41 -12.02 4.23
CA VAL A 149 -9.34 -13.02 4.39
C VAL A 149 -8.03 -12.53 3.75
N SER A 150 -8.09 -11.93 2.57
CA SER A 150 -6.93 -11.34 1.88
C SER A 150 -6.24 -10.29 2.75
N LEU A 151 -7.01 -9.35 3.31
CA LEU A 151 -6.51 -8.31 4.19
C LEU A 151 -5.96 -8.87 5.50
N THR A 152 -6.58 -9.93 6.02
CA THR A 152 -6.05 -10.66 7.18
C THR A 152 -4.68 -11.26 6.89
N PHE A 153 -4.44 -11.78 5.68
CA PHE A 153 -3.11 -12.24 5.29
C PHE A 153 -2.09 -11.11 5.20
N TYR A 154 -2.46 -9.92 4.71
CA TYR A 154 -1.58 -8.76 4.77
C TYR A 154 -1.26 -8.37 6.22
N LEU A 155 -2.26 -8.30 7.09
CA LEU A 155 -2.07 -8.00 8.51
C LEU A 155 -1.13 -9.02 9.17
N LEU A 156 -1.32 -10.31 8.92
CA LEU A 156 -0.48 -11.38 9.48
C LEU A 156 0.93 -11.42 8.86
N SER A 157 1.11 -10.89 7.65
CA SER A 157 2.44 -10.70 7.06
C SER A 157 3.24 -9.59 7.73
N CYS A 158 2.59 -8.67 8.44
CA CYS A 158 3.24 -7.59 9.18
C CYS A 158 3.94 -8.13 10.42
N THR A 159 5.27 -8.04 10.47
CA THR A 159 6.08 -8.54 11.60
C THR A 159 6.44 -7.46 12.62
N ARG A 160 6.09 -6.19 12.34
CA ARG A 160 6.38 -5.04 13.19
C ARG A 160 5.14 -4.17 13.38
N LEU A 161 5.04 -3.54 14.54
CA LEU A 161 4.04 -2.51 14.84
C LEU A 161 4.47 -1.19 14.17
N ASP A 162 4.36 -1.12 12.85
CA ASP A 162 4.57 0.09 12.06
C ASP A 162 3.26 0.61 11.45
N PHE A 163 3.32 1.73 10.71
CA PHE A 163 2.12 2.31 10.10
C PHE A 163 1.47 1.39 9.06
N PHE A 164 2.22 0.43 8.49
CA PHE A 164 1.67 -0.58 7.59
C PHE A 164 0.78 -1.54 8.37
N PHE A 165 1.23 -2.02 9.54
CA PHE A 165 0.38 -2.79 10.45
C PHE A 165 -0.89 -2.02 10.85
N VAL A 166 -0.77 -0.74 11.22
CA VAL A 166 -1.92 0.08 11.62
C VAL A 166 -2.90 0.23 10.45
N GLY A 167 -2.41 0.51 9.23
CA GLY A 167 -3.24 0.56 8.04
C GLY A 167 -3.94 -0.77 7.77
N SER A 168 -3.21 -1.88 7.81
CA SER A 168 -3.78 -3.22 7.59
C SER A 168 -4.83 -3.59 8.63
N ALA A 169 -4.62 -3.19 9.89
CA ALA A 169 -5.60 -3.40 10.96
C ALA A 169 -6.88 -2.58 10.71
N LEU A 170 -6.75 -1.33 10.27
CA LEU A 170 -7.89 -0.49 9.90
C LEU A 170 -8.68 -1.09 8.73
N GLU A 171 -8.01 -1.56 7.67
CA GLU A 171 -8.67 -2.22 6.54
C GLU A 171 -9.37 -3.53 6.93
N CYS A 172 -8.76 -4.33 7.82
CA CYS A 172 -9.43 -5.47 8.41
C CYS A 172 -10.69 -5.05 9.19
N ILE A 173 -10.59 -4.03 10.04
CA ILE A 173 -11.75 -3.52 10.81
C ILE A 173 -12.86 -3.08 9.86
N VAL A 174 -12.54 -2.33 8.81
CA VAL A 174 -13.50 -1.89 7.79
C VAL A 174 -14.18 -3.08 7.12
N SER A 175 -13.39 -4.06 6.66
CA SER A 175 -13.93 -5.24 5.98
C SER A 175 -14.82 -6.10 6.87
N TYR A 176 -14.44 -6.29 8.13
CA TYR A 176 -15.28 -7.00 9.09
C TYR A 176 -16.52 -6.21 9.51
N ALA A 177 -16.44 -4.88 9.55
CA ALA A 177 -17.60 -4.03 9.79
C ALA A 177 -18.62 -4.16 8.65
N TYR A 178 -18.18 -4.13 7.39
CA TYR A 178 -19.03 -4.40 6.23
C TYR A 178 -19.68 -5.79 6.31
N LEU A 179 -18.91 -6.84 6.63
CA LEU A 179 -19.46 -8.19 6.81
C LEU A 179 -20.48 -8.30 7.96
N ALA A 180 -20.35 -7.45 8.98
CA ALA A 180 -21.30 -7.37 10.08
C ALA A 180 -22.54 -6.50 9.77
N GLY A 181 -22.64 -5.99 8.54
CA GLY A 181 -23.77 -5.16 8.08
C GLY A 181 -23.68 -3.70 8.51
N PHE A 182 -22.51 -3.22 8.95
CA PHE A 182 -22.30 -1.79 9.14
C PHE A 182 -21.99 -1.12 7.80
N ASP A 183 -22.64 0.01 7.56
CA ASP A 183 -22.47 0.83 6.37
C ASP A 183 -22.18 2.30 6.74
N GLY A 184 -21.92 3.10 5.71
CA GLY A 184 -21.79 4.56 5.81
C GLY A 184 -20.42 5.11 5.42
N ALA A 185 -20.42 6.41 5.06
CA ALA A 185 -19.23 7.12 4.57
C ALA A 185 -18.00 7.04 5.51
N TRP A 186 -18.20 6.86 6.82
CA TRP A 186 -17.10 6.76 7.78
C TRP A 186 -16.20 5.54 7.50
N LEU A 187 -16.76 4.44 6.98
CA LEU A 187 -15.98 3.26 6.59
C LEU A 187 -15.09 3.56 5.38
N LEU A 188 -15.61 4.29 4.38
CA LEU A 188 -14.85 4.73 3.21
C LEU A 188 -13.71 5.68 3.59
N TYR A 189 -13.94 6.57 4.56
CA TYR A 189 -12.87 7.44 5.06
C TYR A 189 -11.79 6.67 5.83
N LEU A 190 -12.18 5.66 6.62
CA LEU A 190 -11.21 4.81 7.31
C LEU A 190 -10.37 3.99 6.34
N ASP A 191 -10.98 3.46 5.28
CA ASP A 191 -10.31 2.76 4.18
C ASP A 191 -9.27 3.68 3.49
N SER A 192 -9.66 4.91 3.16
CA SER A 192 -8.73 5.91 2.62
C SER A 192 -7.58 6.24 3.57
N ILE A 193 -7.83 6.34 4.87
CA ILE A 193 -6.78 6.57 5.87
C ILE A 193 -5.81 5.39 5.92
N ALA A 194 -6.33 4.16 5.88
CA ALA A 194 -5.51 2.95 5.84
C ALA A 194 -4.58 2.91 4.61
N CYS A 195 -5.13 3.19 3.42
CA CYS A 195 -4.38 3.31 2.18
C CYS A 195 -3.28 4.39 2.24
N LEU A 196 -3.56 5.54 2.87
CA LEU A 196 -2.57 6.59 3.08
C LEU A 196 -1.44 6.15 4.02
N LEU A 197 -1.76 5.39 5.07
CA LEU A 197 -0.74 4.83 5.97
C LEU A 197 0.14 3.81 5.24
N TRP A 198 -0.43 2.99 4.36
CA TRP A 198 0.33 2.08 3.51
C TRP A 198 1.27 2.83 2.58
N LEU A 199 0.78 3.86 1.88
CA LEU A 199 1.59 4.67 0.99
C LEU A 199 2.72 5.39 1.75
N TYR A 200 2.41 5.96 2.92
CA TYR A 200 3.42 6.58 3.78
C TYR A 200 4.53 5.57 4.14
N CYS A 201 4.15 4.35 4.55
CA CYS A 201 5.10 3.29 4.84
C CYS A 201 5.95 2.91 3.64
N ALA A 202 5.35 2.77 2.46
CA ALA A 202 6.06 2.46 1.23
C ALA A 202 7.09 3.54 0.88
N VAL A 203 6.70 4.82 0.97
CA VAL A 203 7.58 5.97 0.69
C VAL A 203 8.70 6.10 1.72
N VAL A 204 8.41 5.93 3.01
CA VAL A 204 9.44 5.96 4.06
C VAL A 204 10.40 4.79 3.93
N GLY A 205 9.90 3.60 3.60
CA GLY A 205 10.72 2.42 3.31
C GLY A 205 11.72 2.69 2.19
N VAL A 206 11.24 3.21 1.06
CA VAL A 206 12.07 3.68 -0.06
C VAL A 206 13.10 4.70 0.43
N ALA A 207 12.67 5.78 1.09
CA ALA A 207 13.58 6.83 1.56
C ALA A 207 14.69 6.28 2.47
N SER A 208 14.37 5.34 3.35
CA SER A 208 15.35 4.71 4.25
C SER A 208 16.39 3.86 3.51
N GLU A 209 15.99 3.10 2.48
CA GLU A 209 16.89 2.26 1.66
C GLU A 209 17.79 3.09 0.73
N PHE A 210 17.31 4.24 0.24
CA PHE A 210 18.11 5.17 -0.56
C PHE A 210 19.00 6.11 0.28
N GLY A 211 19.07 5.90 1.60
CA GLY A 211 19.89 6.72 2.50
C GLY A 211 19.35 8.13 2.72
N PHE A 212 18.12 8.43 2.27
CA PHE A 212 17.37 9.62 2.68
C PHE A 212 16.79 9.38 4.07
N SER A 213 17.68 9.23 5.05
CA SER A 213 17.25 9.30 6.44
C SER A 213 16.82 10.74 6.73
N PHE A 214 15.56 10.94 7.09
CA PHE A 214 15.05 12.23 7.54
C PHE A 214 15.90 12.78 8.72
N GLU A 215 16.47 11.90 9.55
CA GLU A 215 17.48 12.29 10.55
C GLU A 215 18.77 12.85 9.92
N GLN A 216 19.26 12.30 8.81
CA GLN A 216 20.42 12.86 8.10
C GLN A 216 20.11 14.22 7.49
N PHE A 217 18.92 14.41 6.94
CA PHE A 217 18.46 15.72 6.45
C PHE A 217 18.36 16.75 7.59
N LEU A 218 17.71 16.39 8.71
CA LEU A 218 17.59 17.24 9.89
C LEU A 218 18.94 17.53 10.57
N ARG A 219 19.87 16.56 10.60
CA ARG A 219 21.25 16.78 11.09
C ARG A 219 22.03 17.70 10.15
N LYS A 220 21.82 17.59 8.83
CA LYS A 220 22.47 18.46 7.84
C LYS A 220 21.95 19.90 7.95
N GLU A 221 20.65 20.11 8.16
CA GLU A 221 20.12 21.45 8.44
C GLU A 221 20.58 22.01 9.81
N ARG A 222 20.70 21.18 10.84
CA ARG A 222 21.28 21.60 12.13
C ARG A 222 22.77 21.95 12.04
N ALA A 223 23.52 21.28 11.15
CA ALA A 223 24.92 21.58 10.89
C ALA A 223 25.12 22.87 10.06
N ILE A 224 24.13 23.25 9.24
CA ILE A 224 24.16 24.51 8.46
C ILE A 224 23.73 25.71 9.32
N SER A 225 22.91 25.49 10.35
CA SER A 225 22.42 26.53 11.25
C SER A 225 23.26 26.72 12.53
N THR A 226 24.32 25.94 12.73
CA THR A 226 25.30 26.21 13.80
C THR A 226 26.39 27.15 13.27
N PRO A 227 26.38 28.45 13.64
CA PRO A 227 27.51 29.31 13.33
C PRO A 227 28.76 28.71 13.98
N CYS A 228 29.80 28.51 13.19
CA CYS A 228 31.14 28.21 13.70
C CYS A 228 31.47 29.27 14.75
N SER A 229 31.43 28.88 16.04
CA SER A 229 31.92 29.75 17.09
C SER A 229 33.42 30.01 16.83
N PRO A 230 33.88 31.28 16.81
CA PRO A 230 35.26 31.62 16.46
C PRO A 230 36.30 31.15 17.51
N LEU A 231 35.88 30.42 18.53
CA LEU A 231 36.72 30.00 19.65
C LEU A 231 37.46 28.67 19.42
N SER A 232 37.07 27.85 18.43
CA SER A 232 37.75 26.56 18.17
C SER A 232 38.96 26.66 17.22
N CYS A 233 39.14 27.77 16.50
CA CYS A 233 40.30 28.00 15.62
C CYS A 233 41.53 28.54 16.35
N ALA A 234 41.40 28.97 17.62
CA ALA A 234 42.51 29.54 18.38
C ALA A 234 43.36 28.50 19.14
N GLN A 235 42.82 27.30 19.40
CA GLN A 235 43.52 26.28 20.21
C GLN A 235 44.49 25.39 19.43
N GLN A 236 44.52 25.46 18.09
CA GLN A 236 45.39 24.57 17.29
C GLN A 236 46.77 25.15 16.96
N LYS A 237 47.10 26.37 17.44
CA LYS A 237 48.39 27.04 17.14
C LYS A 237 49.40 27.09 18.28
N THR A 238 49.07 26.62 19.49
CA THR A 238 49.97 26.72 20.65
C THR A 238 50.82 25.48 20.95
N ASP A 239 50.55 24.32 20.33
CA ASP A 239 51.25 23.08 20.66
C ASP A 239 52.46 22.74 19.76
N ARG A 240 52.92 23.67 18.92
CA ARG A 240 54.12 23.46 18.07
C ARG A 240 55.43 24.01 18.62
N TYR A 241 55.44 24.60 19.82
CA TYR A 241 56.67 25.10 20.43
C TYR A 241 56.71 24.75 21.92
N ARG A 242 57.14 23.53 22.24
CA ARG A 242 57.86 23.25 23.49
C ARG A 242 58.80 22.06 23.23
N HIS A 243 60.06 22.31 23.58
CA HIS A 243 61.26 21.49 23.45
C HIS A 243 61.13 20.09 24.04
#